data_AF-A0A952C9Q2-F1
#
_entry.id   AF-A0A952C9Q2-F1
#
_cell.length_a   1.000
_cell.length_b   1.000
_cell.length_c   1.000
_cell.angle_alpha   90.00
_cell.angle_beta   90.00
_cell.angle_gamma   90.00
#
_symmetry.space_group_name_H-M   'P 1'
#
loop_
_entity.id
_entity.type
_entity.pdbx_description
1 polymer ?
#
loop_
_entity_poly.entity_id
_entity_poly.type
_entity_poly.pdbx_seq_one_letter_code
_entity_poly.pdbx_strand_id
1 'polypeptide(L)'
;MFALLKQFLKNKRVYSTPGGTIKVLLLQSALVLLFAKPAFSENSDTAYPVSHPVYALKELNIGELKKLVEPLMRMSLKEVIARVPTESGIFFIGCPNCHSGAQEMNVLGWKPGMGSKVRCNYCRMVFPNEKFPNNREKVIIAPGGTKQVYRYYEDSTGYPYYFEAHAWYERWLWIRPLAEKLAQLWYVTKDNAYGDRAAAIAGRFAQVFPDYAVRFDHPSKPVIFFPADQKWPYDGIAPYNGAKWNWWAYYDIPTHLANVYDILMSGYDWKRM
;
A
#
# COMPACT_ATOMS: atom_id res chain seq x y z
N MET A 1 -10.90 33.86 -23.24
CA MET A 1 -11.87 33.93 -24.37
C MET A 1 -11.59 35.22 -25.12
N PHE A 2 -11.15 35.10 -26.38
CA PHE A 2 -11.05 36.18 -27.38
C PHE A 2 -10.16 37.40 -27.08
N ALA A 3 -8.86 37.20 -27.33
CA ALA A 3 -8.08 38.07 -28.21
C ALA A 3 -7.14 37.16 -29.01
N LEU A 4 -7.69 36.37 -29.96
CA LEU A 4 -7.41 36.54 -31.39
C LEU A 4 -5.89 36.55 -31.66
N LEU A 5 -5.21 35.42 -31.84
CA LEU A 5 -5.45 34.43 -32.90
C LEU A 5 -5.84 35.10 -34.23
N LYS A 6 -4.96 35.96 -34.72
CA LYS A 6 -4.66 36.13 -36.15
C LYS A 6 -3.14 36.24 -36.24
N GLN A 7 -2.40 35.13 -36.36
CA GLN A 7 -2.30 34.39 -37.62
C GLN A 7 -1.74 35.35 -38.66
N PHE A 8 -0.43 35.31 -38.87
CA PHE A 8 0.20 34.53 -39.94
C PHE A 8 0.75 35.53 -40.95
N LEU A 9 2.00 35.26 -41.34
CA LEU A 9 2.51 35.57 -42.67
C LEU A 9 2.50 37.05 -43.04
N LYS A 10 3.66 37.68 -42.97
CA LYS A 10 4.34 38.11 -44.20
C LYS A 10 5.72 38.71 -43.92
N ASN A 11 6.66 38.20 -44.69
CA ASN A 11 7.83 38.89 -45.22
C ASN A 11 9.01 39.09 -44.27
N LYS A 12 10.06 38.27 -44.46
CA LYS A 12 11.28 38.63 -45.25
C LYS A 12 12.30 39.26 -44.29
N ARG A 13 13.55 38.83 -44.19
CA ARG A 13 14.46 38.26 -45.17
C ARG A 13 15.58 37.57 -44.41
N VAL A 14 16.02 36.45 -44.99
CA VAL A 14 17.35 35.89 -44.81
C VAL A 14 18.38 37.00 -45.11
N TYR A 15 19.26 37.28 -44.16
CA TYR A 15 20.58 37.81 -44.43
C TYR A 15 21.59 36.88 -43.78
N SER A 16 22.19 36.06 -44.63
CA SER A 16 23.43 35.33 -44.36
C SER A 16 24.59 36.32 -44.38
N THR A 17 25.39 36.36 -43.32
CA THR A 17 26.76 36.87 -43.34
C THR A 17 27.71 35.79 -42.85
N PRO A 18 28.93 35.69 -43.44
CA PRO A 18 29.84 34.58 -43.20
C PRO A 18 30.84 34.90 -42.08
N GLY A 19 31.03 33.95 -41.16
CA GLY A 19 32.11 33.96 -40.17
C GLY A 19 31.70 34.50 -38.80
N GLY A 20 31.61 33.62 -37.80
CA GLY A 20 31.38 34.04 -36.42
C GLY A 20 30.79 32.95 -35.52
N THR A 21 31.62 31.98 -35.15
CA THR A 21 31.63 31.34 -33.82
C THR A 21 30.30 30.82 -33.25
N ILE A 22 30.01 29.54 -33.53
CA ILE A 22 29.18 28.65 -32.71
C ILE A 22 29.79 28.63 -31.30
N LYS A 23 29.26 29.41 -30.34
CA LYS A 23 29.66 29.27 -28.92
C LYS A 23 28.78 29.98 -27.88
N VAL A 24 27.46 30.09 -28.05
CA VAL A 24 26.61 30.56 -26.94
C VAL A 24 25.23 29.90 -26.95
N LEU A 25 25.15 28.59 -26.70
CA LEU A 25 23.88 27.98 -26.27
C LEU A 25 24.03 26.61 -25.56
N LEU A 26 25.17 26.37 -24.91
CA LEU A 26 25.44 25.13 -24.17
C LEU A 26 25.91 25.34 -22.72
N LEU A 27 25.84 26.58 -22.21
CA LEU A 27 26.33 26.94 -20.87
C LEU A 27 25.27 27.44 -19.89
N GLN A 28 24.00 27.11 -20.11
CA GLN A 28 22.93 27.37 -19.12
C GLN A 28 22.17 26.11 -18.67
N SER A 29 22.47 24.93 -19.23
CA SER A 29 21.83 23.67 -18.81
C SER A 29 22.68 22.85 -17.83
N ALA A 30 23.93 23.22 -17.59
CA ALA A 30 24.85 22.51 -16.71
C ALA A 30 24.88 23.04 -15.25
N LEU A 31 24.13 24.10 -14.93
CA LEU A 31 24.13 24.75 -13.61
C LEU A 31 22.84 24.54 -12.80
N VAL A 32 22.05 23.50 -13.12
CA VAL A 32 20.89 23.09 -12.30
C VAL A 32 21.13 21.74 -11.62
N LEU A 33 22.19 21.01 -12.00
CA LEU A 33 22.51 19.69 -11.42
C LEU A 33 23.53 19.74 -10.27
N LEU A 34 24.08 20.90 -9.92
CA LEU A 34 25.01 21.06 -8.79
C LEU A 34 24.33 21.42 -7.45
N PHE A 35 23.01 21.63 -7.43
CA PHE A 35 22.25 21.95 -6.21
C PHE A 35 21.12 20.98 -5.88
N ALA A 36 20.94 19.92 -6.67
CA ALA A 36 20.05 18.83 -6.32
C ALA A 36 20.75 17.91 -5.31
N LYS A 37 20.89 18.37 -4.05
CA LYS A 37 21.03 17.43 -2.94
C LYS A 37 19.76 16.56 -2.97
N PRO A 38 19.85 15.23 -3.01
CA PRO A 38 18.69 14.43 -2.62
C PRO A 38 18.33 14.89 -1.21
N ALA A 39 17.11 15.39 -1.03
CA ALA A 39 16.57 15.66 0.28
C ALA A 39 16.29 14.30 0.96
N PHE A 40 17.36 13.58 1.30
CA PHE A 40 17.32 12.74 2.48
C PHE A 40 17.15 13.72 3.63
N SER A 41 16.01 13.64 4.31
CA SER A 41 15.85 14.28 5.60
C SER A 41 16.89 13.67 6.53
N GLU A 42 18.05 14.31 6.65
CA GLU A 42 18.93 14.15 7.81
C GLU A 42 18.26 14.88 8.97
N ASN A 43 17.16 14.32 9.47
CA ASN A 43 16.64 14.72 10.78
C ASN A 43 17.56 14.07 11.83
N SER A 44 18.75 14.65 12.01
CA SER A 44 19.69 14.28 13.06
C SER A 44 19.30 14.92 14.40
N ASP A 45 18.00 14.97 14.71
CA ASP A 45 17.55 15.48 16.00
C ASP A 45 17.80 14.40 17.07
N THR A 46 19.07 14.30 17.47
CA THR A 46 19.56 13.41 18.53
C THR A 46 19.43 14.06 19.91
N ALA A 47 18.61 15.12 20.05
CA ALA A 47 18.47 15.88 21.30
C ALA A 47 18.01 15.02 22.49
N TYR A 48 17.43 13.85 22.22
CA TYR A 48 17.13 12.83 23.21
C TYR A 48 17.56 11.47 22.67
N PRO A 49 18.58 10.80 23.25
CA PRO A 49 18.90 9.43 22.87
C PRO A 49 17.71 8.54 23.23
N VAL A 50 16.92 8.18 22.22
CA VAL A 50 15.82 7.25 22.38
C VAL A 50 16.40 5.84 22.38
N SER A 51 16.27 5.14 23.50
CA SER A 51 16.61 3.71 23.58
C SER A 51 15.54 2.90 22.86
N HIS A 52 15.94 2.11 21.88
CA HIS A 52 15.04 1.21 21.15
C HIS A 52 15.07 -0.20 21.75
N PRO A 53 13.93 -0.92 21.80
CA PRO A 53 12.59 -0.44 21.45
C PRO A 53 12.06 0.60 22.45
N VAL A 54 11.34 1.61 21.96
CA VAL A 54 10.66 2.62 22.78
C VAL A 54 9.63 1.99 23.71
N TYR A 55 8.89 1.00 23.17
CA TYR A 55 7.93 0.24 23.96
C TYR A 55 8.58 -1.06 24.42
N ALA A 56 8.74 -1.19 25.74
CA ALA A 56 9.25 -2.42 26.32
C ALA A 56 8.41 -3.63 25.88
N LEU A 57 9.10 -4.69 25.45
CA LEU A 57 8.45 -5.95 25.15
C LEU A 57 7.91 -6.53 26.46
N LYS A 58 6.61 -6.82 26.49
CA LYS A 58 5.98 -7.57 27.59
C LYS A 58 6.52 -9.00 27.61
N GLU A 59 6.24 -9.74 28.68
CA GLU A 59 6.59 -11.17 28.77
C GLU A 59 6.17 -11.92 27.50
N LEU A 60 7.18 -12.43 26.77
CA LEU A 60 6.99 -13.09 25.49
C LEU A 60 6.94 -14.60 25.69
N ASN A 61 5.85 -15.23 25.27
CA ASN A 61 5.80 -16.68 25.12
C ASN A 61 6.54 -17.10 23.84
N ILE A 62 7.87 -17.27 23.93
CA ILE A 62 8.74 -17.60 22.78
C ILE A 62 8.25 -18.86 22.05
N GLY A 63 7.80 -19.89 22.79
CA GLY A 63 7.32 -21.14 22.20
C GLY A 63 6.06 -20.95 21.35
N GLU A 64 5.13 -20.12 21.82
CA GLU A 64 3.93 -19.76 21.05
C GLU A 64 4.27 -18.88 19.85
N LEU A 65 5.13 -17.87 20.03
CA LEU A 65 5.56 -16.99 18.94
C LEU A 65 6.18 -17.78 17.80
N LYS A 66 7.08 -18.73 18.10
CA LYS A 66 7.68 -19.62 17.10
C LYS A 66 6.63 -20.38 16.30
N LYS A 67 5.61 -20.96 16.98
CA LYS A 67 4.51 -21.67 16.31
C LYS A 67 3.71 -20.75 15.37
N LEU A 68 3.47 -19.51 15.78
CA LEU A 68 2.69 -18.54 14.99
C LEU A 68 3.43 -18.09 13.73
N VAL A 69 4.74 -17.85 13.80
CA VAL A 69 5.54 -17.37 12.66
C VAL A 69 6.06 -18.47 11.76
N GLU A 70 5.97 -19.73 12.20
CA GLU A 70 6.48 -20.89 11.48
C GLU A 70 6.06 -20.96 9.99
N PRO A 71 4.83 -20.60 9.58
CA PRO A 71 4.48 -20.56 8.16
C PRO A 71 5.37 -19.61 7.34
N LEU A 72 5.80 -18.48 7.90
CA LEU A 72 6.71 -17.53 7.24
C LEU A 72 8.17 -18.01 7.28
N MET A 73 8.55 -18.76 8.31
CA MET A 73 9.91 -19.32 8.43
C MET A 73 10.18 -20.39 7.37
N ARG A 74 9.15 -21.12 6.93
CA ARG A 74 9.24 -22.09 5.83
C ARG A 74 9.31 -21.48 4.44
N MET A 75 9.01 -20.20 4.30
CA MET A 75 9.07 -19.47 3.03
C MET A 75 10.47 -18.89 2.83
N SER A 76 10.91 -18.82 1.57
CA SER A 76 12.02 -17.96 1.17
C SER A 76 11.68 -16.48 1.40
N LEU A 77 12.70 -15.62 1.48
CA LEU A 77 12.48 -14.19 1.67
C LEU A 77 11.63 -13.57 0.55
N LYS A 78 11.86 -14.01 -0.70
CA LYS A 78 11.07 -13.58 -1.87
C LYS A 78 9.58 -13.95 -1.72
N GLU A 79 9.30 -15.15 -1.23
CA GLU A 79 7.92 -15.59 -0.99
C GLU A 79 7.26 -14.82 0.16
N VAL A 80 8.01 -14.49 1.22
CA VAL A 80 7.53 -13.63 2.32
C VAL A 80 7.17 -12.24 1.80
N ILE A 81 8.06 -11.62 1.01
CA ILE A 81 7.81 -10.30 0.38
C ILE A 81 6.56 -10.35 -0.49
N ALA A 82 6.38 -11.42 -1.28
CA ALA A 82 5.22 -11.61 -2.14
C ALA A 82 3.90 -11.80 -1.39
N ARG A 83 3.93 -12.00 -0.06
CA ARG A 83 2.72 -12.01 0.77
C ARG A 83 2.20 -10.61 1.11
N VAL A 84 3.01 -9.57 0.96
CA VAL A 84 2.54 -8.19 1.14
C VAL A 84 1.65 -7.81 -0.05
N PRO A 85 0.37 -7.41 0.17
CA PRO A 85 -0.50 -6.93 -0.90
C PRO A 85 0.09 -5.69 -1.59
N THR A 86 0.01 -5.65 -2.91
CA THR A 86 0.46 -4.51 -3.72
C THR A 86 -0.57 -3.38 -3.79
N GLU A 87 -1.83 -3.70 -3.57
CA GLU A 87 -2.98 -2.80 -3.57
C GLU A 87 -3.66 -2.76 -2.20
N SER A 88 -4.38 -1.68 -1.92
CA SER A 88 -5.21 -1.59 -0.71
C SER A 88 -6.44 -2.51 -0.84
N GLY A 89 -6.75 -3.25 0.21
CA GLY A 89 -7.91 -4.17 0.23
C GLY A 89 -9.23 -3.52 0.60
N ILE A 90 -10.35 -4.24 0.54
CA ILE A 90 -11.70 -3.75 0.91
C ILE A 90 -12.29 -4.64 2.00
N PHE A 91 -12.85 -4.05 3.06
CA PHE A 91 -13.39 -4.78 4.21
C PHE A 91 -14.87 -5.14 4.03
N PHE A 92 -15.75 -4.17 3.77
CA PHE A 92 -17.19 -4.40 3.77
C PHE A 92 -17.62 -5.03 2.44
N ILE A 93 -17.71 -6.37 2.43
CA ILE A 93 -18.23 -7.12 1.30
C ILE A 93 -19.18 -8.21 1.79
N GLY A 94 -20.43 -8.11 1.37
CA GLY A 94 -21.45 -9.12 1.61
C GLY A 94 -21.26 -10.41 0.79
N CYS A 95 -22.23 -11.32 0.89
CA CYS A 95 -22.28 -12.54 0.11
C CYS A 95 -23.49 -12.52 -0.83
N PRO A 96 -23.32 -12.44 -2.16
CA PRO A 96 -24.43 -12.35 -3.10
C PRO A 96 -25.24 -13.66 -3.22
N ASN A 97 -24.77 -14.74 -2.59
CA ASN A 97 -25.48 -16.02 -2.61
C ASN A 97 -26.46 -16.18 -1.45
N CYS A 98 -26.05 -15.85 -0.22
CA CYS A 98 -26.85 -16.12 0.98
C CYS A 98 -27.27 -14.88 1.76
N HIS A 99 -26.72 -13.71 1.41
CA HIS A 99 -27.03 -12.42 2.03
C HIS A 99 -26.94 -12.40 3.57
N SER A 100 -26.21 -13.37 4.14
CA SER A 100 -26.05 -13.54 5.59
C SER A 100 -24.98 -12.61 6.15
N GLY A 101 -25.11 -12.33 7.44
CA GLY A 101 -24.23 -11.43 8.21
C GLY A 101 -24.82 -10.04 8.36
N ALA A 102 -24.42 -9.35 9.42
CA ALA A 102 -24.89 -8.00 9.72
C ALA A 102 -23.89 -6.97 9.19
N GLN A 103 -24.39 -5.98 8.45
CA GLN A 103 -23.59 -4.85 7.96
C GLN A 103 -22.33 -5.27 7.18
N GLU A 104 -22.38 -6.42 6.49
CA GLU A 104 -21.26 -6.97 5.72
C GLU A 104 -19.99 -7.27 6.53
N MET A 105 -20.06 -7.19 7.87
CA MET A 105 -18.94 -7.46 8.74
C MET A 105 -18.68 -8.95 8.85
N ASN A 106 -17.42 -9.36 8.66
CA ASN A 106 -16.96 -10.74 8.80
C ASN A 106 -17.75 -11.75 7.94
N VAL A 107 -18.36 -11.31 6.84
CA VAL A 107 -19.16 -12.18 5.96
C VAL A 107 -18.28 -13.10 5.11
N LEU A 108 -17.21 -12.53 4.58
CA LEU A 108 -16.20 -13.25 3.82
C LEU A 108 -14.97 -13.47 4.70
N GLY A 109 -14.26 -14.55 4.44
CA GLY A 109 -13.04 -14.88 5.14
C GLY A 109 -12.00 -15.44 4.18
N TRP A 110 -10.74 -15.29 4.56
CA TRP A 110 -9.58 -15.76 3.82
C TRP A 110 -8.63 -16.47 4.78
N LYS A 111 -7.81 -17.37 4.23
CA LYS A 111 -6.68 -17.95 4.95
C LYS A 111 -5.49 -18.16 4.01
N PRO A 112 -4.26 -18.28 4.53
CA PRO A 112 -3.10 -18.61 3.73
C PRO A 112 -3.36 -19.83 2.83
N GLY A 113 -2.93 -19.72 1.58
CA GLY A 113 -3.16 -20.74 0.54
C GLY A 113 -4.40 -20.50 -0.35
N MET A 114 -5.30 -19.57 0.00
CA MET A 114 -6.48 -19.29 -0.83
C MET A 114 -6.21 -18.36 -2.04
N GLY A 115 -5.01 -17.80 -2.14
CA GLY A 115 -4.67 -16.85 -3.22
C GLY A 115 -5.52 -15.59 -3.15
N SER A 116 -6.18 -15.23 -4.26
CA SER A 116 -7.12 -14.11 -4.37
C SER A 116 -8.58 -14.49 -4.08
N LYS A 117 -8.86 -15.74 -3.70
CA LYS A 117 -10.21 -16.22 -3.41
C LYS A 117 -10.56 -15.99 -1.95
N VAL A 118 -11.86 -15.81 -1.68
CA VAL A 118 -12.43 -15.69 -0.33
C VAL A 118 -13.58 -16.67 -0.18
N ARG A 119 -13.93 -17.01 1.06
CA ARG A 119 -15.02 -17.96 1.35
C ARG A 119 -16.01 -17.30 2.30
N CYS A 120 -17.29 -17.40 2.00
CA CYS A 120 -18.33 -16.95 2.92
C CYS A 120 -18.31 -17.77 4.21
N ASN A 121 -18.32 -17.09 5.35
CA ASN A 121 -18.31 -17.73 6.66
C ASN A 121 -19.62 -18.46 6.98
N TYR A 122 -20.72 -18.07 6.33
CA TYR A 122 -22.05 -18.65 6.49
C TYR A 122 -22.31 -19.81 5.51
N CYS A 123 -22.48 -19.51 4.21
CA CYS A 123 -22.85 -20.53 3.21
C CYS A 123 -21.66 -21.31 2.62
N ARG A 124 -20.42 -20.99 3.03
CA ARG A 124 -19.19 -21.70 2.61
C ARG A 124 -18.83 -21.62 1.13
N MET A 125 -19.61 -20.90 0.32
CA MET A 125 -19.28 -20.64 -1.07
C MET A 125 -17.97 -19.87 -1.19
N VAL A 126 -17.15 -20.25 -2.16
CA VAL A 126 -15.86 -19.62 -2.47
C VAL A 126 -16.05 -18.67 -3.66
N PHE A 127 -15.55 -17.45 -3.54
CA PHE A 127 -15.65 -16.39 -4.54
C PHE A 127 -14.24 -15.92 -4.97
N PRO A 128 -14.08 -15.41 -6.21
CA PRO A 128 -15.05 -15.51 -7.31
C PRO A 128 -15.24 -16.97 -7.78
N ASN A 129 -16.36 -17.26 -8.45
CA ASN A 129 -16.67 -18.56 -9.04
C ASN A 129 -17.50 -18.38 -10.33
N GLU A 130 -17.92 -19.48 -10.99
CA GLU A 130 -18.68 -19.41 -12.25
C GLU A 130 -20.02 -18.67 -12.13
N LYS A 131 -20.72 -18.81 -11.00
CA LYS A 131 -22.00 -18.12 -10.75
C LYS A 131 -21.79 -16.63 -10.40
N PHE A 132 -20.67 -16.31 -9.77
CA PHE A 132 -20.33 -14.96 -9.33
C PHE A 132 -18.89 -14.60 -9.79
N PRO A 133 -18.69 -14.43 -11.11
CA PRO A 133 -17.37 -14.15 -11.67
C PRO A 133 -17.04 -12.66 -11.52
N ASN A 134 -15.76 -12.32 -11.60
CA ASN A 134 -15.39 -10.92 -11.79
C ASN A 134 -15.78 -10.50 -13.22
N ASN A 135 -16.89 -9.78 -13.36
CA ASN A 135 -17.47 -9.36 -14.64
C ASN A 135 -17.17 -7.88 -14.97
N ARG A 136 -16.56 -7.14 -14.04
CA ARG A 136 -16.16 -5.75 -14.20
C ARG A 136 -14.78 -5.48 -13.61
N GLU A 137 -14.21 -4.35 -13.98
CA GLU A 137 -12.97 -3.84 -13.43
C GLU A 137 -13.06 -2.34 -13.15
N LYS A 138 -12.44 -1.92 -12.05
CA LYS A 138 -12.18 -0.52 -11.72
C LYS A 138 -10.69 -0.28 -11.79
N VAL A 139 -10.29 0.66 -12.64
CA VAL A 139 -8.89 1.08 -12.78
C VAL A 139 -8.64 2.32 -11.95
N ILE A 140 -7.60 2.27 -11.10
CA ILE A 140 -7.11 3.40 -10.32
C ILE A 140 -5.68 3.70 -10.75
N ILE A 141 -5.37 4.98 -10.93
CA ILE A 141 -3.98 5.44 -11.12
C ILE A 141 -3.47 5.87 -9.75
N ALA A 142 -2.48 5.14 -9.24
CA ALA A 142 -1.86 5.43 -7.96
C ALA A 142 -1.01 6.71 -8.03
N PRO A 143 -0.66 7.34 -6.89
CA PRO A 143 0.22 8.51 -6.85
C PRO A 143 1.54 8.36 -7.61
N GLY A 144 2.16 7.19 -7.59
CA GLY A 144 3.37 6.87 -8.36
C GLY A 144 3.14 6.65 -9.86
N GLY A 145 1.90 6.78 -10.36
CA GLY A 145 1.52 6.56 -11.75
C GLY A 145 1.18 5.10 -12.08
N THR A 146 1.35 4.17 -11.13
CA THR A 146 1.04 2.75 -11.32
C THR A 146 -0.47 2.53 -11.53
N LYS A 147 -0.83 1.73 -12.55
CA LYS A 147 -2.20 1.29 -12.77
C LYS A 147 -2.56 0.14 -11.83
N GLN A 148 -3.51 0.35 -10.91
CA GLN A 148 -4.11 -0.68 -10.06
C GLN A 148 -5.47 -1.10 -10.62
N VAL A 149 -5.74 -2.41 -10.63
CA VAL A 149 -6.97 -2.98 -11.22
C VAL A 149 -7.74 -3.76 -10.16
N TYR A 150 -8.89 -3.21 -9.78
CA TYR A 150 -9.83 -3.80 -8.84
C TYR A 150 -10.92 -4.54 -9.61
N ARG A 151 -10.81 -5.87 -9.69
CA ARG A 151 -11.81 -6.71 -10.33
C ARG A 151 -12.96 -6.99 -9.36
N TYR A 152 -14.18 -7.00 -9.88
CA TYR A 152 -15.36 -7.23 -9.06
C TYR A 152 -16.48 -7.93 -9.82
N TYR A 153 -17.35 -8.60 -9.07
CA TYR A 153 -18.66 -9.04 -9.53
C TYR A 153 -19.66 -7.92 -9.32
N GLU A 154 -20.30 -7.46 -10.37
CA GLU A 154 -21.45 -6.55 -10.34
C GLU A 154 -22.72 -7.38 -10.46
N ASP A 155 -23.64 -7.24 -9.49
CA ASP A 155 -24.93 -7.90 -9.55
C ASP A 155 -25.93 -7.18 -10.48
N SER A 156 -27.14 -7.73 -10.62
CA SER A 156 -28.19 -7.15 -11.47
C SER A 156 -28.70 -5.78 -11.01
N THR A 157 -28.40 -5.36 -9.78
CA THR A 157 -28.73 -4.03 -9.23
C THR A 157 -27.62 -3.02 -9.45
N GLY A 158 -26.45 -3.47 -9.92
CA GLY A 158 -25.24 -2.65 -10.06
C GLY A 158 -24.38 -2.61 -8.79
N TYR A 159 -24.64 -3.46 -7.78
CA TYR A 159 -23.85 -3.48 -6.57
C TYR A 159 -22.51 -4.22 -6.79
N PRO A 160 -21.36 -3.62 -6.42
CA PRO A 160 -20.05 -4.23 -6.66
C PRO A 160 -19.56 -5.10 -5.48
N TYR A 161 -19.11 -6.32 -5.79
CA TYR A 161 -18.48 -7.26 -4.86
C TYR A 161 -17.00 -7.48 -5.22
N TYR A 162 -16.10 -6.76 -4.55
CA TYR A 162 -14.64 -6.80 -4.77
C TYR A 162 -13.93 -7.97 -4.05
N PHE A 163 -14.28 -9.21 -4.39
CA PHE A 163 -13.77 -10.41 -3.70
C PHE A 163 -12.23 -10.49 -3.61
N GLU A 164 -11.53 -10.15 -4.69
CA GLU A 164 -10.06 -10.17 -4.70
C GLU A 164 -9.47 -9.11 -3.76
N ALA A 165 -10.07 -7.92 -3.71
CA ALA A 165 -9.64 -6.85 -2.82
C ALA A 165 -9.90 -7.21 -1.35
N HIS A 166 -10.95 -7.97 -1.05
CA HIS A 166 -11.13 -8.51 0.30
C HIS A 166 -10.07 -9.53 0.68
N ALA A 167 -9.63 -10.38 -0.25
CA ALA A 167 -8.48 -11.26 0.00
C ALA A 167 -7.19 -10.46 0.29
N TRP A 168 -7.00 -9.31 -0.35
CA TRP A 168 -5.87 -8.41 -0.04
C TRP A 168 -5.98 -7.84 1.37
N TYR A 169 -7.17 -7.40 1.77
CA TYR A 169 -7.45 -6.88 3.11
C TYR A 169 -7.16 -7.92 4.21
N GLU A 170 -7.68 -9.14 4.04
CA GLU A 170 -7.44 -10.24 4.98
C GLU A 170 -5.97 -10.65 5.04
N ARG A 171 -5.27 -10.65 3.90
CA ARG A 171 -3.84 -10.93 3.87
C ARG A 171 -3.04 -9.85 4.61
N TRP A 172 -3.45 -8.60 4.51
CA TRP A 172 -2.90 -7.49 5.28
C TRP A 172 -3.13 -7.64 6.79
N LEU A 173 -4.33 -8.06 7.21
CA LEU A 173 -4.63 -8.40 8.60
C LEU A 173 -3.76 -9.56 9.11
N TRP A 174 -3.49 -10.54 8.27
CA TRP A 174 -2.71 -11.72 8.63
C TRP A 174 -1.21 -11.41 8.78
N ILE A 175 -0.59 -10.72 7.82
CA ILE A 175 0.88 -10.67 7.73
C ILE A 175 1.53 -9.67 8.69
N ARG A 176 0.92 -8.49 8.91
CA ARG A 176 1.51 -7.45 9.77
C ARG A 176 1.73 -7.89 11.22
N PRO A 177 0.76 -8.50 11.92
CA PRO A 177 0.99 -8.98 13.28
C PRO A 177 2.00 -10.14 13.33
N LEU A 178 2.25 -10.84 12.21
CA LEU A 178 3.33 -11.84 12.15
C LEU A 178 4.70 -11.18 11.98
N ALA A 179 4.79 -10.08 11.21
CA ALA A 179 6.02 -9.30 11.09
C ALA A 179 6.50 -8.79 12.45
N GLU A 180 5.60 -8.28 13.28
CA GLU A 180 5.95 -7.84 14.64
C GLU A 180 6.44 -9.01 15.51
N LYS A 181 5.79 -10.17 15.44
CA LYS A 181 6.23 -11.37 16.16
C LYS A 181 7.61 -11.86 15.70
N LEU A 182 7.91 -11.75 14.41
CA LEU A 182 9.24 -12.02 13.87
C LEU A 182 10.28 -11.05 14.46
N ALA A 183 9.98 -9.75 14.52
CA ALA A 183 10.86 -8.76 15.13
C ALA A 183 11.09 -9.03 16.62
N GLN A 184 10.04 -9.38 17.36
CA GLN A 184 10.12 -9.77 18.78
C GLN A 184 11.00 -11.01 18.98
N LEU A 185 10.83 -12.04 18.14
CA LEU A 185 11.68 -13.24 18.18
C LEU A 185 13.14 -12.91 17.86
N TRP A 186 13.39 -12.08 16.85
CA TRP A 186 14.74 -11.60 16.57
C TRP A 186 15.32 -10.85 17.77
N TYR A 187 14.54 -9.99 18.43
CA TYR A 187 15.04 -9.20 19.55
C TYR A 187 15.59 -10.07 20.69
N VAL A 188 14.87 -11.14 21.04
CA VAL A 188 15.24 -12.03 22.15
C VAL A 188 16.25 -13.11 21.75
N THR A 189 16.21 -13.60 20.51
CA THR A 189 17.10 -14.69 20.06
C THR A 189 18.34 -14.22 19.32
N LYS A 190 18.30 -13.00 18.77
CA LYS A 190 19.25 -12.44 17.80
C LYS A 190 19.45 -13.29 16.54
N ASP A 191 18.52 -14.20 16.24
CA ASP A 191 18.54 -14.98 15.00
C ASP A 191 18.04 -14.13 13.83
N ASN A 192 18.97 -13.81 12.93
CA ASN A 192 18.74 -12.97 11.76
C ASN A 192 17.69 -13.55 10.80
N ALA A 193 17.40 -14.86 10.82
CA ALA A 193 16.34 -15.42 9.98
C ALA A 193 14.95 -14.83 10.31
N TYR A 194 14.71 -14.48 11.57
CA TYR A 194 13.50 -13.75 11.98
C TYR A 194 13.59 -12.26 11.61
N GLY A 195 14.74 -11.63 11.87
CA GLY A 195 14.98 -10.21 11.60
C GLY A 195 14.84 -9.87 10.12
N ASP A 196 15.47 -10.66 9.24
CA ASP A 196 15.42 -10.51 7.79
C ASP A 196 13.99 -10.55 7.26
N ARG A 197 13.14 -11.46 7.77
CA ARG A 197 11.73 -11.55 7.37
C ARG A 197 10.89 -10.40 7.90
N ALA A 198 11.12 -9.98 9.15
CA ALA A 198 10.44 -8.83 9.73
C ALA A 198 10.75 -7.55 8.93
N ALA A 199 12.05 -7.31 8.69
CA ALA A 199 12.55 -6.18 7.93
C ALA A 199 12.02 -6.18 6.49
N ALA A 200 12.02 -7.33 5.81
CA ALA A 200 11.51 -7.44 4.45
C ALA A 200 10.00 -7.16 4.35
N ILE A 201 9.18 -7.60 5.32
CA ILE A 201 7.74 -7.29 5.34
C ILE A 201 7.52 -5.79 5.56
N ALA A 202 8.18 -5.20 6.56
CA ALA A 202 8.04 -3.77 6.87
C ALA A 202 8.52 -2.89 5.71
N GLY A 203 9.71 -3.19 5.16
CA GLY A 203 10.27 -2.51 4.01
C GLY A 203 9.39 -2.61 2.77
N ARG A 204 8.82 -3.80 2.50
CA ARG A 204 7.91 -3.97 1.36
C ARG A 204 6.64 -3.13 1.51
N PHE A 205 6.06 -3.06 2.72
CA PHE A 205 4.91 -2.19 2.96
C PHE A 205 5.26 -0.72 2.80
N ALA A 206 6.45 -0.28 3.24
CA ALA A 206 6.91 1.10 3.03
C ALA A 206 7.03 1.45 1.53
N GLN A 207 7.40 0.49 0.68
CA GLN A 207 7.48 0.69 -0.78
C GLN A 207 6.11 0.81 -1.45
N VAL A 208 5.12 0.00 -1.04
CA VAL A 208 3.81 -0.05 -1.73
C VAL A 208 2.79 0.93 -1.16
N PHE A 209 2.93 1.34 0.10
CA PHE A 209 1.98 2.22 0.78
C PHE A 209 1.75 3.58 0.09
N PRO A 210 2.77 4.26 -0.47
CA PRO A 210 2.54 5.49 -1.23
C PRO A 210 1.51 5.30 -2.34
N ASP A 211 1.51 4.14 -2.98
CA ASP A 211 0.63 3.80 -4.10
C ASP A 211 -0.73 3.23 -3.69
N TYR A 212 -0.96 2.93 -2.41
CA TYR A 212 -2.28 2.43 -1.98
C TYR A 212 -3.38 3.45 -2.26
N ALA A 213 -4.45 2.99 -2.92
CA ALA A 213 -5.61 3.80 -3.22
C ALA A 213 -6.33 4.22 -1.93
N VAL A 214 -6.67 5.50 -1.85
CA VAL A 214 -7.59 6.01 -0.84
C VAL A 214 -9.00 5.63 -1.24
N ARG A 215 -9.78 5.12 -0.28
CA ARG A 215 -11.16 4.73 -0.50
C ARG A 215 -12.07 5.12 0.65
N PHE A 216 -13.35 5.24 0.31
CA PHE A 216 -14.47 5.15 1.23
C PHE A 216 -15.02 3.72 1.18
N ASP A 217 -15.00 3.04 2.32
CA ASP A 217 -15.40 1.64 2.49
C ASP A 217 -16.40 1.60 3.65
N HIS A 218 -17.67 1.28 3.38
CA HIS A 218 -18.75 1.41 4.34
C HIS A 218 -19.83 0.36 4.11
N PRO A 219 -20.47 -0.17 5.17
CA PRO A 219 -21.58 -1.11 5.03
C PRO A 219 -22.67 -0.61 4.08
N SER A 220 -23.17 -1.50 3.23
CA SER A 220 -24.31 -1.29 2.34
C SER A 220 -24.14 -0.15 1.34
N LYS A 221 -22.91 0.33 1.10
CA LYS A 221 -22.62 1.39 0.15
C LYS A 221 -21.51 0.94 -0.81
N PRO A 222 -21.64 1.24 -2.12
CA PRO A 222 -20.55 1.00 -3.05
C PRO A 222 -19.26 1.70 -2.61
N VAL A 223 -18.12 1.01 -2.78
CA VAL A 223 -16.80 1.59 -2.51
C VAL A 223 -16.55 2.77 -3.44
N ILE A 224 -16.12 3.89 -2.89
CA ILE A 224 -15.70 5.06 -3.64
C ILE A 224 -14.18 5.14 -3.58
N PHE A 225 -13.54 5.22 -4.75
CA PHE A 225 -12.11 5.47 -4.86
C PHE A 225 -11.86 6.92 -5.21
N PHE A 226 -10.86 7.52 -4.58
CA PHE A 226 -10.48 8.90 -4.83
C PHE A 226 -9.28 8.98 -5.79
N PRO A 227 -9.23 10.00 -6.67
CA PRO A 227 -8.05 10.29 -7.47
C PRO A 227 -6.80 10.47 -6.61
N ALA A 228 -5.65 10.04 -7.12
CA ALA A 228 -4.38 10.12 -6.41
C ALA A 228 -3.91 11.57 -6.12
N ASP A 229 -4.33 12.52 -6.94
CA ASP A 229 -4.01 13.94 -6.84
C ASP A 229 -4.99 14.72 -5.95
N GLN A 230 -6.09 14.09 -5.52
CA GLN A 230 -7.02 14.70 -4.59
C GLN A 230 -6.37 14.83 -3.21
N LYS A 231 -6.22 16.07 -2.75
CA LYS A 231 -5.74 16.37 -1.40
C LYS A 231 -6.89 16.25 -0.41
N TRP A 232 -6.57 15.87 0.82
CA TRP A 232 -7.52 15.92 1.93
C TRP A 232 -8.06 17.36 2.11
N PRO A 233 -9.37 17.56 2.38
CA PRO A 233 -10.40 16.54 2.59
C PRO A 233 -10.93 15.88 1.31
N TYR A 234 -11.42 14.65 1.42
CA TYR A 234 -12.02 13.91 0.30
C TYR A 234 -13.49 14.29 0.13
N ASP A 235 -13.90 14.58 -1.11
CA ASP A 235 -15.21 15.13 -1.42
C ASP A 235 -16.33 14.13 -1.17
N GLY A 236 -17.47 14.61 -0.65
CA GLY A 236 -18.68 13.80 -0.48
C GLY A 236 -18.65 12.82 0.71
N ILE A 237 -17.60 12.84 1.53
CA ILE A 237 -17.49 11.99 2.73
C ILE A 237 -17.02 12.79 3.96
N ALA A 238 -17.31 12.28 5.15
CA ALA A 238 -16.71 12.81 6.36
C ALA A 238 -15.18 12.54 6.36
N PRO A 239 -14.34 13.45 6.91
CA PRO A 239 -12.89 13.37 6.76
C PRO A 239 -12.24 12.08 7.28
N TYR A 240 -12.87 11.41 8.25
CA TYR A 240 -12.37 10.18 8.85
C TYR A 240 -12.75 8.91 8.05
N ASN A 241 -13.60 9.00 7.03
CA ASN A 241 -14.04 7.83 6.25
C ASN A 241 -13.20 7.55 5.00
N GLY A 242 -12.15 8.34 4.75
CA GLY A 242 -11.20 8.13 3.64
C GLY A 242 -9.89 7.56 4.17
N ALA A 243 -9.52 6.35 3.75
CA ALA A 243 -8.35 5.65 4.30
C ALA A 243 -7.67 4.73 3.26
N LYS A 244 -6.40 4.35 3.51
CA LYS A 244 -5.58 3.50 2.63
C LYS A 244 -5.44 2.06 3.14
N TRP A 245 -5.21 1.86 4.43
CA TRP A 245 -5.13 0.56 5.08
C TRP A 245 -6.48 0.07 5.56
N ASN A 246 -7.14 0.88 6.39
CA ASN A 246 -8.40 0.55 7.03
C ASN A 246 -9.57 1.22 6.28
N TRP A 247 -10.81 1.02 6.74
CA TRP A 247 -11.98 1.78 6.29
C TRP A 247 -12.16 3.10 7.08
N TRP A 248 -11.48 3.23 8.23
CA TRP A 248 -11.51 4.40 9.10
C TRP A 248 -10.12 5.00 9.29
N ALA A 249 -9.96 6.29 8.98
CA ALA A 249 -8.67 6.98 8.91
C ALA A 249 -7.89 6.98 10.22
N TYR A 250 -8.56 6.93 11.38
CA TYR A 250 -7.87 6.83 12.68
C TYR A 250 -7.18 5.47 12.88
N TYR A 251 -7.63 4.43 12.19
CA TYR A 251 -6.99 3.11 12.16
C TYR A 251 -6.01 2.94 10.98
N ASP A 252 -5.73 4.01 10.25
CA ASP A 252 -4.74 4.00 9.15
C ASP A 252 -3.30 4.07 9.65
N ILE A 253 -3.08 4.21 10.96
CA ILE A 253 -1.76 4.16 11.58
C ILE A 253 -1.28 2.69 11.62
N PRO A 254 -0.18 2.32 10.95
CA PRO A 254 0.25 0.92 10.84
C PRO A 254 1.06 0.47 12.07
N THR A 255 0.44 0.44 13.24
CA THR A 255 1.09 0.19 14.55
C THR A 255 2.01 -1.04 14.56
N HIS A 256 1.57 -2.18 14.04
CA HIS A 256 2.41 -3.39 13.93
C HIS A 256 3.71 -3.14 13.16
N LEU A 257 3.67 -2.37 12.07
CA LEU A 257 4.85 -2.11 11.24
C LEU A 257 5.76 -1.06 11.87
N ALA A 258 5.18 -0.07 12.56
CA ALA A 258 5.95 0.87 13.37
C ALA A 258 6.71 0.14 14.49
N ASN A 259 6.06 -0.81 15.17
CA ASN A 259 6.70 -1.65 16.19
C ASN A 259 7.82 -2.53 15.61
N VAL A 260 7.64 -3.09 14.41
CA VAL A 260 8.71 -3.83 13.72
C VAL A 260 9.95 -2.95 13.55
N TYR A 261 9.77 -1.74 13.01
CA TYR A 261 10.88 -0.81 12.82
C TYR A 261 11.56 -0.46 14.16
N ASP A 262 10.77 -0.07 15.17
CA ASP A 262 11.25 0.27 16.51
C ASP A 262 12.06 -0.87 17.15
N ILE A 263 11.55 -2.10 17.08
CA ILE A 263 12.26 -3.28 17.62
C ILE A 263 13.58 -3.51 16.87
N LEU A 264 13.57 -3.50 15.54
CA LEU A 264 14.78 -3.76 14.75
C LEU A 264 15.83 -2.65 14.92
N MET A 265 15.42 -1.40 15.15
CA MET A 265 16.32 -0.29 15.46
C MET A 265 17.16 -0.49 16.73
N SER A 266 16.79 -1.44 17.60
CA SER A 266 17.60 -1.81 18.77
C SER A 266 18.92 -2.53 18.46
N GLY A 267 19.21 -2.83 17.19
CA GLY A 267 20.52 -3.39 16.80
C GLY A 267 20.51 -4.34 15.60
N TYR A 268 19.47 -4.36 14.77
CA TYR A 268 19.45 -5.15 13.54
C TYR A 268 20.39 -4.55 12.50
N ASP A 269 21.15 -5.39 11.81
CA ASP A 269 22.01 -4.96 10.70
C ASP A 269 21.18 -4.74 9.43
N TRP A 270 20.76 -3.51 9.22
CA TRP A 270 19.96 -3.12 8.06
C TRP A 270 20.68 -3.29 6.71
N LYS A 271 22.01 -3.47 6.68
CA LYS A 271 22.76 -3.76 5.44
C LYS A 271 22.42 -5.13 4.83
N ARG A 272 21.68 -5.95 5.57
CA ARG A 272 21.20 -7.27 5.13
C ARG A 272 20.00 -7.19 4.18
N MET A 273 19.36 -6.02 4.08
CA MET A 273 18.20 -5.73 3.22
C MET A 273 18.61 -4.94 1.99
#